data_AF-A0A932TU40-F1
#
_entry.id   AF-A0A932TU40-F1
#
_cell.length_a   1.000
_cell.length_b   1.000
_cell.length_c   1.000
_cell.angle_alpha   90.00
_cell.angle_beta   90.00
_cell.angle_gamma   90.00
#
_symmetry.space_group_name_H-M   'P 1'
#
loop_
_entity.id
_entity.type
_entity.pdbx_description
1 polymer ?
#
loop_
_entity_poly.entity_id
_entity_poly.type
_entity_poly.pdbx_seq_one_letter_code
_entity_poly.pdbx_strand_id
1 'polypeptide(L)'
;MEDQNVFGAKLRELRKKRGYSLQQLADRLSQAQGRAEERTINKSYISDMERGTKPPPSRKQIARLNEALQTTEDESQELYVSAGYVPPELWRALSVSDQVAALRRRVERA
;
A
#
# COMPACT_ATOMS: atom_id res chain seq x y z
N MET A 1 -8.28 -5.05 -21.96
CA MET A 1 -7.35 -6.06 -21.44
C MET A 1 -7.39 -5.93 -19.94
N GLU A 2 -7.73 -7.02 -19.25
CA GLU A 2 -7.84 -7.07 -17.79
C GLU A 2 -6.47 -6.76 -17.18
N ASP A 3 -6.28 -5.54 -16.68
CA ASP A 3 -5.33 -5.29 -15.59
C ASP A 3 -5.86 -6.07 -14.40
N GLN A 4 -5.55 -7.37 -14.37
CA GLN A 4 -5.77 -8.24 -13.22
C GLN A 4 -5.25 -7.47 -12.03
N ASN A 5 -6.13 -7.22 -11.06
CA ASN A 5 -5.89 -6.41 -9.88
C ASN A 5 -4.70 -6.97 -9.05
N VAL A 6 -3.47 -6.73 -9.49
CA VAL A 6 -2.25 -7.27 -8.90
C VAL A 6 -2.14 -6.79 -7.45
N PHE A 7 -2.44 -5.51 -7.24
CA PHE A 7 -2.49 -4.91 -5.90
C PHE A 7 -3.45 -5.64 -4.97
N GLY A 8 -4.73 -5.76 -5.36
CA GLY A 8 -5.70 -6.37 -4.46
C GLY A 8 -5.53 -7.87 -4.30
N ALA A 9 -5.00 -8.58 -5.31
CA ALA A 9 -4.57 -9.96 -5.17
C ALA A 9 -3.45 -10.08 -4.12
N LYS A 10 -2.44 -9.21 -4.18
CA LYS A 10 -1.34 -9.19 -3.21
C LYS A 10 -1.80 -8.81 -1.80
N LEU A 11 -2.65 -7.79 -1.69
CA LEU A 11 -3.28 -7.39 -0.44
C LEU A 11 -4.04 -8.55 0.21
N ARG A 12 -4.82 -9.29 -0.59
CA ARG A 12 -5.58 -10.45 -0.14
C ARG A 12 -4.69 -11.58 0.32
N GLU A 13 -3.63 -11.87 -0.41
CA GLU A 13 -2.61 -12.86 -0.06
C GLU A 13 -1.99 -12.54 1.30
N LEU A 14 -1.47 -11.31 1.48
CA LEU A 14 -0.84 -10.87 2.73
C LEU A 14 -1.81 -10.91 3.90
N ARG A 15 -3.06 -10.44 3.71
CA ARG A 15 -4.09 -10.51 4.74
C ARG A 15 -4.35 -11.95 5.19
N LYS A 16 -4.50 -12.88 4.24
CA LYS A 16 -4.70 -14.30 4.53
C LYS A 16 -3.48 -14.95 5.18
N LYS A 17 -2.28 -14.60 4.75
CA LYS A 17 -1.01 -15.05 5.35
C LYS A 17 -0.92 -14.68 6.84
N ARG A 18 -1.50 -13.54 7.24
CA ARG A 18 -1.60 -13.12 8.65
C ARG A 18 -2.82 -13.68 9.39
N GLY A 19 -3.66 -14.47 8.73
CA GLY A 19 -4.88 -15.03 9.32
C GLY A 19 -5.96 -13.98 9.63
N TYR A 20 -5.90 -12.80 9.01
CA TYR A 20 -6.85 -11.72 9.30
C TYR A 20 -8.12 -11.86 8.46
N SER A 21 -9.26 -11.70 9.10
CA SER A 21 -10.52 -11.37 8.42
C SER A 21 -10.48 -9.94 7.87
N LEU A 22 -11.41 -9.61 6.97
CA LEU A 22 -11.55 -8.23 6.46
C LEU A 22 -11.84 -7.24 7.61
N GLN A 23 -12.64 -7.66 8.60
CA GLN A 23 -12.94 -6.84 9.77
C GLN A 23 -11.70 -6.65 10.64
N GLN A 24 -10.94 -7.72 10.91
CA GLN A 24 -9.71 -7.61 11.72
C GLN A 24 -8.67 -6.69 11.07
N LEU A 25 -8.54 -6.72 9.74
CA LEU A 25 -7.66 -5.78 9.04
C LEU A 25 -8.18 -4.34 9.14
N ALA A 26 -9.48 -4.11 8.99
CA ALA A 26 -10.09 -2.80 9.18
C ALA A 26 -9.90 -2.27 10.60
N ASP A 27 -10.08 -3.12 11.62
CA ASP A 27 -9.87 -2.77 13.01
C ASP A 27 -8.42 -2.37 13.25
N ARG A 28 -7.44 -3.15 12.76
CA ARG A 28 -6.02 -2.81 12.84
C ARG A 28 -5.68 -1.49 12.15
N LEU A 29 -6.23 -1.25 10.96
CA LEU A 29 -6.08 0.01 10.24
C LEU A 29 -6.67 1.21 10.97
N SER A 30 -7.70 0.97 11.80
CA SER A 30 -8.37 1.96 12.63
C SER A 30 -7.58 2.23 13.93
N GLN A 31 -7.00 1.19 14.54
CA GLN A 31 -6.14 1.33 15.72
C GLN A 31 -4.79 2.00 15.41
N ALA A 32 -4.28 1.83 14.18
CA ALA A 32 -3.12 2.58 13.70
C ALA A 32 -3.40 4.09 13.54
N GLN A 33 -4.67 4.53 13.63
CA GLN A 33 -5.06 5.94 13.51
C GLN A 33 -4.83 6.71 14.82
N GLY A 34 -3.57 6.98 15.14
CA GLY A 34 -3.20 7.94 16.19
C GLY A 34 -3.15 9.40 15.72
N ARG A 35 -3.64 9.74 14.51
CA ARG A 35 -3.52 11.09 13.93
C ARG A 35 -4.82 11.53 13.24
N ALA A 36 -5.34 12.65 13.72
CA ALA A 36 -6.71 13.15 13.69
C ALA A 36 -7.46 13.33 12.35
N GLU A 37 -6.94 12.98 11.16
CA GLU A 37 -7.55 13.52 9.91
C GLU A 37 -7.65 12.56 8.72
N GLU A 38 -7.39 11.25 8.88
CA GLU A 38 -7.42 10.35 7.73
C GLU A 38 -8.66 9.48 7.64
N ARG A 39 -9.29 9.52 6.46
CA ARG A 39 -10.38 8.63 6.01
C ARG A 39 -10.21 7.21 6.54
N THR A 40 -11.13 6.79 7.40
CA THR A 40 -11.20 5.43 7.96
C THR A 40 -11.35 4.42 6.83
N ILE A 41 -10.44 3.45 6.78
CA ILE A 41 -10.53 2.31 5.86
C ILE A 41 -11.39 1.24 6.52
N ASN A 42 -12.63 1.08 6.04
CA ASN A 42 -13.55 0.05 6.52
C ASN A 42 -13.44 -1.26 5.73
N LYS A 43 -14.06 -2.33 6.24
CA LYS A 43 -14.05 -3.65 5.60
C LYS A 43 -14.53 -3.64 4.15
N SER A 44 -15.51 -2.79 3.81
CA SER A 44 -16.07 -2.72 2.46
C SER A 44 -15.05 -2.14 1.50
N TYR A 45 -14.34 -1.10 1.91
CA TYR A 45 -13.25 -0.52 1.13
C TYR A 45 -12.10 -1.50 0.92
N ILE A 46 -11.72 -2.27 1.96
CA ILE A 46 -10.72 -3.35 1.82
C ILE A 46 -11.20 -4.39 0.82
N SER A 47 -12.46 -4.81 0.93
CA SER A 47 -13.05 -5.79 0.01
C SER A 47 -13.06 -5.29 -1.43
N ASP A 48 -13.36 -4.01 -1.65
CA ASP A 48 -13.30 -3.36 -2.95
C ASP A 48 -11.87 -3.30 -3.51
N MET A 49 -10.89 -2.96 -2.67
CA MET A 49 -9.47 -3.00 -3.05
C MET A 49 -9.05 -4.42 -3.45
N GLU A 50 -9.40 -5.45 -2.68
CA GLU A 50 -9.08 -6.85 -2.99
C GLU A 50 -9.74 -7.34 -4.28
N ARG A 51 -10.92 -6.82 -4.62
CA ARG A 51 -11.62 -7.15 -5.88
C ARG A 51 -11.17 -6.32 -7.07
N GLY A 52 -10.54 -5.18 -6.84
CA GLY A 52 -10.07 -4.28 -7.90
C GLY A 52 -11.17 -3.38 -8.44
N THR A 53 -12.28 -3.28 -7.71
CA THR A 53 -13.36 -2.33 -8.01
C THR A 53 -12.98 -0.89 -7.62
N LYS A 54 -11.82 -0.72 -6.97
CA LYS A 54 -11.19 0.56 -6.67
C LYS A 54 -9.75 0.55 -7.18
N PRO A 55 -9.25 1.70 -7.67
CA PRO A 55 -7.84 1.83 -8.01
C PRO A 55 -6.95 1.61 -6.78
N PRO A 56 -5.66 1.32 -6.97
CA PRO A 56 -4.70 1.26 -5.88
C PRO A 56 -4.77 2.54 -5.01
N PRO A 57 -4.70 2.39 -3.67
CA PRO A 57 -4.80 3.51 -2.75
C PRO A 57 -3.50 4.34 -2.77
N SER A 58 -3.52 5.51 -2.13
CA SER A 58 -2.34 6.38 -2.11
C SER A 58 -1.15 5.73 -1.40
N ARG A 59 0.09 6.18 -1.71
CA ARG A 59 1.31 5.74 -1.02
C ARG A 59 1.19 5.77 0.51
N LYS A 60 0.54 6.80 1.06
CA LYS A 60 0.31 6.95 2.51
C LYS A 60 -0.62 5.86 3.05
N GLN A 61 -1.66 5.51 2.30
CA GLN A 61 -2.54 4.39 2.67
C GLN A 61 -1.85 3.03 2.54
N ILE A 62 -0.96 2.86 1.57
CA ILE A 62 -0.14 1.63 1.43
C ILE A 62 0.81 1.48 2.63
N ALA A 63 1.48 2.57 3.05
CA ALA A 63 2.30 2.55 4.26
C ALA A 63 1.51 2.06 5.49
N ARG A 64 0.26 2.55 5.64
CA ARG A 64 -0.64 2.13 6.71
C ARG A 64 -1.08 0.68 6.59
N LEU A 65 -1.30 0.19 5.37
CA LEU A 65 -1.57 -1.22 5.11
C LEU A 65 -0.40 -2.09 5.54
N ASN A 66 0.83 -1.70 5.19
CA ASN A 66 2.05 -2.39 5.58
C ASN A 66 2.21 -2.46 7.11
N GLU A 67 1.96 -1.35 7.81
CA GLU A 67 1.96 -1.33 9.29
C GLU A 67 0.89 -2.26 9.88
N ALA A 68 -0.36 -2.18 9.39
CA ALA A 68 -1.47 -3.00 9.90
C ALA A 68 -1.29 -4.51 9.61
N LEU A 69 -0.67 -4.84 8.48
CA LEU A 69 -0.33 -6.21 8.07
C LEU A 69 0.97 -6.70 8.70
N GLN A 70 1.75 -5.83 9.34
CA GLN A 70 3.08 -6.13 9.86
C GLN A 70 3.93 -6.80 8.78
N THR A 71 4.00 -6.16 7.62
CA THR A 71 4.77 -6.68 6.47
C THR A 71 6.26 -6.64 6.77
N THR A 72 6.98 -7.63 6.27
CA THR A 72 8.42 -7.58 6.09
C THR A 72 8.80 -6.52 5.04
N GLU A 73 10.09 -6.20 4.92
CA GLU A 73 10.58 -5.25 3.93
C GLU A 73 10.23 -5.71 2.50
N ASP A 74 10.48 -6.98 2.18
CA ASP A 74 10.14 -7.57 0.87
C ASP A 74 8.63 -7.50 0.57
N GLU A 75 7.78 -7.87 1.53
CA GLU A 75 6.32 -7.80 1.36
C GLU A 75 5.83 -6.36 1.16
N SER A 76 6.47 -5.39 1.84
CA SER A 76 6.20 -3.97 1.67
C SER A 76 6.57 -3.51 0.26
N GLN A 77 7.73 -3.92 -0.25
CA GLN A 77 8.18 -3.61 -1.62
C GLN A 77 7.21 -4.13 -2.66
N GLU A 78 6.84 -5.41 -2.55
CA GLU A 78 5.89 -6.05 -3.45
C GLU A 78 4.54 -5.32 -3.45
N LEU A 79 4.07 -4.86 -2.28
CA LEU A 79 2.81 -4.13 -2.18
C LEU A 79 2.89 -2.75 -2.87
N TYR A 80 3.99 -2.01 -2.72
CA TYR A 80 4.20 -0.75 -3.45
C TYR A 80 4.28 -0.96 -4.96
N VAL A 81 5.08 -1.94 -5.41
CA VAL A 81 5.26 -2.24 -6.84
C VAL A 81 3.93 -2.66 -7.46
N SER A 82 3.15 -3.50 -6.78
CA SER A 82 1.83 -3.94 -7.26
C SER A 82 0.82 -2.80 -7.40
N ALA A 83 1.02 -1.69 -6.69
CA ALA A 83 0.25 -0.46 -6.80
C ALA A 83 0.81 0.54 -7.83
N GLY A 84 1.89 0.19 -8.54
CA GLY A 84 2.57 1.06 -9.50
C GLY A 84 3.51 2.10 -8.86
N TYR A 85 3.88 1.91 -7.59
CA TYR A 85 4.77 2.83 -6.88
C TYR A 85 6.18 2.26 -6.71
N VAL A 86 7.17 3.13 -6.85
CA VAL A 86 8.55 2.84 -6.44
C VAL A 86 8.62 2.75 -4.91
N PRO A 87 9.13 1.64 -4.33
CA PRO A 87 9.33 1.48 -2.89
C PRO A 87 10.14 2.62 -2.24
N PRO A 88 9.76 3.10 -1.03
CA PRO A 88 10.43 4.20 -0.33
C PRO A 88 11.95 4.04 -0.13
N GLU A 89 12.39 2.83 0.15
CA GLU A 89 13.77 2.44 0.42
C GLU A 89 14.63 2.48 -0.84
N LEU A 90 14.07 2.16 -2.01
CA LEU A 90 14.78 2.33 -3.28
C LEU A 90 15.08 3.80 -3.55
N TRP A 91 14.21 4.73 -3.13
CA TRP A 91 14.55 6.15 -3.23
C TRP A 91 15.75 6.52 -2.36
N ARG A 92 15.92 5.90 -1.19
CA ARG A 92 17.09 6.14 -0.32
C ARG A 92 18.36 5.65 -0.99
N ALA A 93 18.31 4.46 -1.60
CA ALA A 93 19.44 3.88 -2.32
C ALA A 93 19.83 4.66 -3.59
N LEU A 94 18.85 5.24 -4.29
CA LEU A 94 19.08 5.94 -5.55
C LEU A 94 19.42 7.44 -5.39
N SER A 95 19.22 8.03 -4.21
CA SER A 95 19.41 9.48 -3.95
C SER A 95 20.87 9.97 -3.99
N VAL A 96 21.75 9.25 -4.67
CA VAL A 96 23.18 9.54 -4.81
C VAL A 96 23.48 10.61 -5.87
N SER A 97 22.47 11.02 -6.66
CA SER A 97 22.64 12.00 -7.75
C SER A 97 21.47 12.98 -7.82
N ASP A 98 21.78 14.26 -8.11
CA ASP A 98 20.80 15.33 -8.34
C ASP A 98 19.78 14.98 -9.44
N GLN A 99 20.20 14.21 -10.44
CA GLN A 99 19.33 13.74 -11.51
C GLN A 99 18.24 12.79 -10.98
N VAL A 100 18.59 11.92 -10.02
CA VAL A 100 17.62 11.03 -9.39
C VAL A 100 16.66 11.82 -8.51
N ALA A 101 17.17 12.79 -7.75
CA ALA A 101 16.31 13.67 -6.95
C ALA A 101 15.32 14.45 -7.83
N ALA A 102 15.75 14.89 -9.02
CA ALA A 102 14.87 15.53 -10.00
C ALA A 102 13.84 14.56 -10.60
N LEU A 103 14.25 13.33 -10.93
CA LEU A 103 13.34 12.29 -11.42
C LEU A 103 12.27 11.92 -10.38
N ARG A 104 12.65 11.76 -9.11
CA ARG A 104 11.73 11.51 -8.00
C ARG A 104 10.63 12.57 -7.94
N ARG A 105 11.00 13.85 -7.96
CA ARG A 105 10.04 14.98 -7.94
C ARG A 105 9.08 14.96 -9.12
N ARG A 106 9.45 14.40 -10.27
CA ARG A 106 8.59 14.26 -11.45
C ARG A 106 7.62 13.10 -11.29
N VAL A 107 8.10 11.95 -10.82
CA VAL A 107 7.28 10.75 -10.59
C VAL A 107 6.28 10.94 -9.45
N GLU A 108 6.63 11.70 -8.40
CA GLU A 108 5.72 11.96 -7.27
C GLU A 108 4.61 12.99 -7.58
N ARG A 109 4.69 13.71 -8.70
CA ARG A 109 3.67 14.70 -9.13
C ARG A 109 2.67 14.15 -10.15
N ALA A 110 2.89 12.96 -10.68
CA ALA A 110 2.02 12.28 -11.63
C ALA A 110 1.02 11.37 -10.89
#